data_AF-A0A1F3SD16-F1
#
_entry.id   AF-A0A1F3SD16-F1
#
_cell.length_a   1.000
_cell.length_b   1.000
_cell.length_c   1.000
_cell.angle_alpha   90.00
_cell.angle_beta   90.00
_cell.angle_gamma   90.00
#
_symmetry.space_group_name_H-M   'P 1'
#
loop_
_entity.id
_entity.type
_entity.pdbx_description
1 polymer ?
#
loop_
_entity_poly.entity_id
_entity_poly.type
_entity_poly.pdbx_seq_one_letter_code
_entity_poly.pdbx_strand_id
1 'polypeptide(L)'
;MRKFIAAVIIPLMFVAAGYFFYKYWPYIFSKTVVGVITDVQRVSEQEQFLFAVAIREKNGEIATASSEDRQWAVAKPGQCAEAKYYPYPPWQLDMAGTYFGARLTKLHICAEGKLVVPVPAEPANNTGSD
;
A
#
# COMPACT_ATOMS: atom_id res chain seq x y z
N MET A 1 29.42 -11.10 -39.88
CA MET A 1 29.45 -10.03 -38.86
C MET A 1 28.06 -9.69 -38.31
N ARG A 2 27.08 -9.26 -39.12
CA ARG A 2 25.70 -8.92 -38.64
C ARG A 2 24.97 -10.03 -37.86
N LYS A 3 25.12 -11.30 -38.25
CA LYS A 3 24.54 -12.46 -37.52
C LYS A 3 25.18 -12.69 -36.15
N PHE A 4 26.48 -12.39 -36.02
CA PHE A 4 27.23 -12.53 -34.76
C PHE A 4 26.90 -11.38 -33.80
N ILE A 5 26.78 -10.17 -34.33
CA ILE A 5 26.32 -8.99 -33.58
C ILE A 5 24.89 -9.23 -33.03
N ALA A 6 23.97 -9.72 -33.87
CA ALA A 6 22.62 -10.07 -33.42
C ALA A 6 22.63 -11.16 -32.34
N ALA A 7 23.48 -12.18 -32.48
CA ALA A 7 23.59 -13.27 -31.50
C ALA A 7 24.08 -12.82 -30.11
N VAL A 8 24.81 -11.69 -30.02
CA VAL A 8 25.27 -11.12 -28.74
C VAL A 8 24.31 -10.06 -28.21
N ILE A 9 23.77 -9.19 -29.07
CA ILE A 9 22.91 -8.08 -28.65
C ILE A 9 21.54 -8.57 -28.15
N ILE A 10 20.96 -9.56 -28.82
CA ILE A 10 19.63 -10.08 -28.45
C ILE A 10 19.62 -10.64 -27.01
N PRO A 11 20.52 -11.55 -26.60
CA PRO A 11 20.54 -12.03 -25.23
C PRO A 11 20.87 -10.91 -24.23
N LEU A 12 21.76 -9.98 -24.58
CA LEU A 12 22.05 -8.81 -23.74
C LEU A 12 20.77 -7.98 -23.47
N MET A 13 19.96 -7.76 -24.51
CA MET A 13 18.65 -7.10 -24.38
C MET A 13 17.70 -7.87 -23.46
N PHE A 14 17.62 -9.20 -23.58
CA PHE A 14 16.79 -10.01 -22.69
C PHE A 14 17.25 -9.94 -21.22
N VAL A 15 18.56 -9.95 -20.97
CA VAL A 15 19.11 -9.77 -19.61
C VAL A 15 18.76 -8.39 -19.07
N ALA A 16 18.94 -7.34 -19.87
CA ALA A 16 18.59 -5.98 -19.49
C ALA A 16 17.08 -5.83 -19.21
N ALA A 17 16.23 -6.40 -20.06
CA ALA A 17 14.78 -6.40 -19.89
C ALA A 17 14.36 -7.19 -18.63
N GLY A 18 14.96 -8.35 -18.38
CA GLY A 18 14.72 -9.15 -17.19
C GLY A 18 15.12 -8.40 -15.91
N TYR A 19 16.27 -7.75 -15.90
CA TYR A 19 16.71 -6.91 -14.79
C TYR A 19 15.78 -5.71 -14.55
N PHE A 20 15.37 -5.03 -15.63
CA PHE A 20 14.42 -3.92 -15.54
C PHE A 20 13.09 -4.38 -14.94
N PHE A 21 12.56 -5.49 -15.43
CA PHE A 21 11.30 -6.06 -14.95
C PHE A 21 11.39 -6.48 -13.48
N TYR A 22 12.50 -7.11 -13.07
CA TYR A 22 12.77 -7.44 -11.67
C TYR A 22 12.75 -6.20 -10.77
N LYS A 23 13.44 -5.13 -11.18
CA LYS A 23 13.57 -3.91 -10.38
C LYS A 23 12.29 -3.07 -10.30
N TYR A 24 11.52 -2.99 -11.38
CA TYR A 24 10.34 -2.12 -11.49
C TYR A 24 9.01 -2.86 -11.32
N TRP A 25 9.03 -4.15 -10.97
CA TRP A 25 7.81 -4.94 -10.77
C TRP A 25 6.76 -4.26 -9.88
N PRO A 26 7.08 -3.77 -8.66
CA PRO A 26 6.05 -3.17 -7.80
C PRO A 26 5.38 -1.95 -8.42
N TYR A 27 6.11 -1.19 -9.23
CA TYR A 27 5.59 0.01 -9.90
C TYR A 27 4.69 -0.35 -11.08
N ILE A 28 5.06 -1.37 -11.86
CA ILE A 28 4.29 -1.84 -13.02
C ILE A 28 2.95 -2.44 -12.54
N PHE A 29 2.99 -3.21 -11.45
CA PHE A 29 1.83 -3.91 -10.91
C PHE A 29 1.19 -3.18 -9.72
N SER A 30 1.43 -1.88 -9.56
CA SER A 30 0.79 -1.10 -8.50
C SER A 30 -0.74 -1.07 -8.69
N LYS A 31 -1.49 -1.25 -7.62
CA LYS A 31 -2.96 -1.15 -7.61
C LYS A 31 -3.37 0.22 -7.03
N THR A 32 -4.29 0.92 -7.68
CA THR A 32 -4.93 2.09 -7.07
C THR A 32 -6.12 1.64 -6.23
N VAL A 33 -6.11 2.01 -4.95
CA VAL A 33 -7.16 1.74 -3.98
C VAL A 33 -7.87 3.05 -3.67
N VAL A 34 -9.19 3.05 -3.80
CA VAL A 34 -10.03 4.22 -3.52
C VAL A 34 -11.12 3.83 -2.54
N GLY A 35 -11.16 4.48 -1.39
CA GLY A 35 -12.10 4.10 -0.36
C GLY A 35 -12.01 4.95 0.90
N VAL A 36 -12.66 4.47 1.95
CA VAL A 36 -12.67 5.13 3.26
C VAL A 36 -11.58 4.56 4.12
N ILE A 37 -10.79 5.43 4.72
CA ILE A 37 -9.80 5.05 5.71
C ILE A 37 -10.53 4.49 6.91
N THR A 38 -10.37 3.20 7.17
CA THR A 38 -10.92 2.57 8.37
C THR A 38 -9.99 2.71 9.54
N ASP A 39 -8.68 2.62 9.29
CA ASP A 39 -7.66 2.73 10.33
C ASP A 39 -6.31 3.15 9.77
N VAL A 40 -5.55 3.89 10.58
CA VAL A 40 -4.16 4.28 10.32
C VAL A 40 -3.42 4.19 11.64
N GLN A 41 -2.54 3.20 11.76
CA GLN A 41 -1.74 3.00 12.96
C GLN A 41 -0.27 3.22 12.65
N ARG A 42 0.45 3.83 13.58
CA ARG A 42 1.91 3.87 13.52
C ARG A 42 2.45 2.51 13.99
N VAL A 43 3.31 1.88 13.19
CA VAL A 43 3.83 0.53 13.46
C VAL A 43 4.91 0.54 14.54
N SER A 44 5.70 1.62 14.62
CA SER A 44 6.82 1.74 15.57
C SER A 44 6.98 3.19 16.01
N GLU A 45 7.24 3.41 17.30
CA GLU A 45 7.55 4.75 17.82
C GLU A 45 8.92 5.26 17.36
N GLN A 46 9.86 4.34 17.11
CA GLN A 46 11.22 4.65 16.69
C GLN A 46 11.27 4.99 15.19
N GLU A 47 10.44 4.31 14.39
CA GLU A 47 10.35 4.54 12.95
C GLU A 47 9.17 5.44 12.65
N GLN A 48 9.40 6.75 12.78
CA GLN A 48 8.38 7.79 12.73
C GLN A 48 7.53 7.83 11.43
N PHE A 49 7.88 7.04 10.42
CA PHE A 49 7.27 7.07 9.09
C PHE A 49 6.59 5.76 8.69
N LEU A 50 6.61 4.73 9.54
CA LEU A 50 5.96 3.46 9.25
C LEU A 50 4.52 3.44 9.76
N PHE A 51 3.59 3.32 8.83
CA PHE A 51 2.15 3.26 9.08
C PHE A 51 1.56 1.97 8.52
N ALA A 52 0.67 1.35 9.28
CA ALA A 52 -0.24 0.33 8.80
C ALA A 52 -1.55 1.03 8.43
N VAL A 53 -1.97 0.88 7.18
CA VAL A 53 -3.15 1.55 6.63
C VAL A 53 -4.19 0.54 6.20
N ALA A 54 -5.45 0.82 6.53
CA ALA A 54 -6.59 0.03 6.14
C ALA A 54 -7.61 0.93 5.43
N ILE A 55 -7.94 0.58 4.19
CA ILE A 55 -8.90 1.31 3.36
C ILE A 55 -10.01 0.35 2.95
N ARG A 56 -11.26 0.72 3.24
CA ARG A 56 -12.44 -0.02 2.79
C ARG A 56 -12.88 0.47 1.42
N GLU A 57 -12.81 -0.41 0.44
CA GLU A 57 -13.27 -0.17 -0.93
C GLU A 57 -14.80 -0.25 -1.03
N LYS A 58 -15.36 0.18 -2.17
CA LYS A 58 -16.82 0.20 -2.39
C LYS A 58 -17.47 -1.19 -2.39
N ASN A 59 -16.70 -2.23 -2.70
CA ASN A 59 -17.15 -3.63 -2.67
C ASN A 59 -17.21 -4.22 -1.26
N GLY A 60 -16.79 -3.46 -0.23
CA GLY A 60 -16.73 -3.92 1.15
C GLY A 60 -15.42 -4.61 1.53
N GLU A 61 -14.50 -4.81 0.60
CA GLU A 61 -13.17 -5.34 0.90
C GLU A 61 -12.33 -4.29 1.63
N ILE A 62 -11.51 -4.74 2.57
CA ILE A 62 -10.57 -3.90 3.31
C ILE A 62 -9.18 -4.20 2.76
N ALA A 63 -8.64 -3.25 2.01
CA ALA A 63 -7.29 -3.31 1.50
C ALA A 63 -6.31 -2.81 2.57
N THR A 64 -5.40 -3.69 2.98
CA THR A 64 -4.37 -3.40 3.99
C THR A 64 -2.98 -3.33 3.35
N ALA A 65 -2.14 -2.44 3.86
CA ALA A 65 -0.76 -2.30 3.43
C ALA A 65 0.08 -1.62 4.53
N SER A 66 1.39 -1.85 4.50
CA SER A 66 2.34 -0.99 5.19
C SER A 66 2.69 0.21 4.31
N SER A 67 3.07 1.32 4.94
CA SER A 67 3.50 2.53 4.27
C SER A 67 4.66 3.17 5.00
N GLU A 68 5.68 3.58 4.24
CA GLU A 68 6.73 4.47 4.71
C GLU A 68 6.50 5.88 4.13
N ASP A 69 5.45 6.55 4.62
CA ASP A 69 5.05 7.86 4.11
C ASP A 69 4.50 8.78 5.21
N ARG A 70 5.12 9.95 5.34
CA ARG A 70 4.73 11.01 6.27
C ARG A 70 3.33 11.54 6.00
N GLN A 71 2.84 11.43 4.77
CA GLN A 71 1.50 11.91 4.42
C GLN A 71 0.39 11.15 5.14
N TRP A 72 0.62 9.90 5.56
CA TRP A 72 -0.35 9.16 6.36
C TRP A 72 -0.52 9.69 7.79
N ALA A 73 0.44 10.45 8.30
CA ALA A 73 0.37 11.03 9.65
C ALA A 73 -0.81 12.02 9.82
N VAL A 74 -1.30 12.62 8.73
CA VAL A 74 -2.42 13.56 8.76
C VAL A 74 -3.76 12.93 8.39
N ALA A 75 -3.72 11.71 7.85
CA ALA A 75 -4.90 10.97 7.44
C ALA A 75 -5.65 10.47 8.68
N LYS A 76 -6.96 10.65 8.70
CA LYS A 76 -7.82 10.21 9.81
C LYS A 76 -8.84 9.17 9.35
N PRO A 77 -9.21 8.21 10.22
CA PRO A 77 -10.34 7.33 9.97
C PRO A 77 -11.60 8.11 9.60
N GLY A 78 -12.36 7.59 8.63
CA GLY A 78 -13.57 8.23 8.10
C GLY A 78 -13.34 9.18 6.91
N GLN A 79 -12.09 9.55 6.61
CA GLN A 79 -11.77 10.30 5.39
C GLN A 79 -11.67 9.38 4.17
N CYS A 80 -11.90 9.95 2.99
CA CYS A 80 -11.75 9.24 1.73
C CYS A 80 -10.35 9.45 1.18
N ALA A 81 -9.70 8.35 0.80
CA ALA A 81 -8.35 8.35 0.27
C ALA A 81 -8.28 7.63 -1.08
N GLU A 82 -7.44 8.16 -1.96
CA GLU A 82 -6.93 7.47 -3.14
C GLU A 82 -5.45 7.19 -2.87
N ALA A 83 -5.08 5.92 -2.86
CA ALA A 83 -3.73 5.46 -2.55
C ALA A 83 -3.24 4.45 -3.57
N LYS A 84 -1.94 4.46 -3.87
CA LYS A 84 -1.28 3.43 -4.69
C LYS A 84 -0.62 2.39 -3.80
N TYR A 85 -1.03 1.15 -3.98
CA TYR A 85 -0.53 -0.01 -3.27
C TYR A 85 0.49 -0.73 -4.15
N TYR A 86 1.69 -0.92 -3.63
CA TYR A 86 2.83 -1.55 -4.31
C TYR A 86 2.97 -2.99 -3.82
N PRO A 87 2.70 -3.99 -4.66
CA PRO A 87 2.72 -5.38 -4.25
C PRO A 87 4.16 -5.87 -4.06
N TYR A 88 4.36 -6.77 -3.11
CA TYR A 88 5.59 -7.56 -3.10
C TYR A 88 5.69 -8.37 -4.39
N PRO A 89 6.90 -8.54 -4.93
CA PRO A 89 7.07 -9.33 -6.13
C PRO A 89 6.86 -10.82 -5.85
N PRO A 90 6.39 -11.60 -6.84
CA PRO A 90 5.99 -12.99 -6.65
C PRO A 90 7.14 -13.96 -6.33
N TRP A 91 8.39 -13.53 -6.50
CA TRP A 91 9.56 -14.31 -6.09
C TRP A 91 9.86 -14.22 -4.59
N GLN A 92 9.19 -13.32 -3.84
CA GLN A 92 9.21 -13.30 -2.37
C GLN A 92 8.00 -14.06 -1.85
N LEU A 93 8.15 -15.38 -1.74
CA LEU A 93 7.03 -16.31 -1.47
C LEU A 93 6.42 -16.12 -0.08
N ASP A 94 7.20 -15.63 0.87
CA ASP A 94 6.79 -15.33 2.24
C ASP A 94 5.84 -14.12 2.33
N MET A 95 5.97 -13.17 1.41
CA MET A 95 5.18 -11.94 1.36
C MET A 95 4.21 -11.90 0.17
N ALA A 96 4.05 -13.02 -0.53
CA ALA A 96 3.21 -13.12 -1.72
C ALA A 96 1.77 -12.71 -1.42
N GLY A 97 1.22 -11.83 -2.26
CA GLY A 97 -0.16 -11.31 -2.09
C GLY A 97 -0.30 -10.17 -1.07
N THR A 98 0.80 -9.69 -0.49
CA THR A 98 0.79 -8.52 0.40
C THR A 98 1.39 -7.28 -0.27
N TYR A 99 1.21 -6.12 0.36
CA TYR A 99 1.68 -4.82 -0.15
C TYR A 99 2.65 -4.19 0.84
N PHE A 100 3.83 -3.81 0.35
CA PHE A 100 4.90 -3.21 1.17
C PHE A 100 4.88 -1.68 1.22
N GLY A 101 4.03 -1.07 0.38
CA GLY A 101 3.93 0.37 0.29
C GLY A 101 2.54 0.80 -0.12
N ALA A 102 1.92 1.65 0.69
CA ALA A 102 0.77 2.45 0.30
C ALA A 102 1.19 3.93 0.19
N ARG A 103 1.11 4.52 -1.00
CA ARG A 103 1.37 5.95 -1.21
C ARG A 103 0.05 6.71 -1.29
N LEU A 104 -0.16 7.65 -0.37
CA LEU A 104 -1.32 8.52 -0.40
C LEU A 104 -1.19 9.46 -1.62
N THR A 105 -2.18 9.42 -2.51
CA THR A 105 -2.19 10.25 -3.73
C THR A 105 -3.17 11.41 -3.57
N LYS A 106 -4.35 11.15 -3.00
CA LYS A 106 -5.34 12.18 -2.67
C LYS A 106 -6.04 11.85 -1.36
N LEU A 107 -6.37 12.90 -0.61
CA LEU A 107 -7.15 12.83 0.62
C LEU A 107 -8.28 13.85 0.51
N HIS A 108 -9.52 13.42 0.78
CA HIS A 108 -10.68 14.28 0.74
C HIS A 108 -11.73 13.85 1.76
N ILE A 109 -12.61 14.78 2.12
CA ILE A 109 -13.78 14.47 2.94
C ILE A 109 -14.73 13.66 2.07
N CYS A 110 -15.19 12.52 2.58
CA CYS A 110 -16.20 11.73 1.88
C CYS A 110 -17.47 12.57 1.72
N ALA A 111 -18.06 12.58 0.52
CA ALA A 111 -19.38 13.16 0.34
C ALA A 111 -20.35 12.48 1.33
N GLU A 112 -21.00 13.29 2.14
CA GLU A 112 -21.71 12.90 3.36
C GLU A 112 -22.58 11.64 3.18
N GLY A 113 -22.34 10.63 4.03
CA GLY A 113 -23.41 9.75 4.49
C GLY A 113 -23.50 8.30 3.98
N LYS A 114 -22.49 7.68 3.34
CA LYS A 114 -22.66 6.28 2.87
C LYS A 114 -21.63 5.23 3.22
N LEU A 115 -20.65 5.53 4.08
CA LEU A 115 -19.82 4.47 4.66
C LEU A 115 -19.70 4.75 6.16
N VAL A 116 -20.75 4.42 6.90
CA VAL A 116 -20.69 4.33 8.36
C VAL A 116 -19.67 3.25 8.68
N VAL A 117 -18.45 3.66 9.01
CA VAL A 117 -17.53 2.79 9.71
C VAL A 117 -18.10 2.68 11.13
N PRO A 118 -18.54 1.51 11.60
CA PRO A 118 -18.75 1.35 13.03
C PRO A 118 -17.39 1.60 13.67
N VAL A 119 -17.27 2.72 14.39
CA VAL A 119 -16.12 3.01 15.24
C VAL A 119 -15.99 1.79 16.17
N PRO A 120 -14.88 1.03 16.14
CA PRO A 120 -14.65 -0.01 17.12
C PRO A 120 -14.80 0.62 18.49
N ALA A 121 -15.67 0.07 19.34
CA ALA A 121 -15.92 0.59 20.66
C ALA A 121 -14.58 0.77 21.39
N GLU A 122 -14.32 2.00 21.84
CA GLU A 122 -13.17 2.36 22.66
C GLU A 122 -13.07 1.34 23.81
N PRO A 123 -11.89 0.72 24.05
CA PRO A 123 -11.75 -0.23 25.15
C PRO A 123 -12.05 0.51 26.45
N ALA A 124 -13.03 0.03 27.20
CA ALA A 124 -13.44 0.59 28.47
C ALA A 124 -12.21 0.78 29.36
N ASN A 125 -11.87 2.04 29.61
CA ASN A 125 -10.79 2.43 30.51
C ASN A 125 -11.22 2.08 31.95
N ASN A 126 -10.79 0.91 32.41
CA ASN A 126 -11.01 0.46 33.79
C ASN A 126 -10.11 1.28 34.73
N THR A 127 -10.51 2.51 35.02
CA THR A 127 -10.03 3.26 36.19
C THR A 127 -11.00 3.01 37.35
N GLY A 128 -10.92 1.78 37.87
CA GLY A 128 -11.50 1.42 39.16
C GLY A 128 -10.37 1.41 40.19
N SER A 129 -10.44 2.36 41.12
CA SER A 129 -9.61 2.45 42.31
C SER A 129 -9.53 1.13 43.08
N ASP A 130 -8.34 0.82 43.59
CA ASP A 130 -8.10 0.32 44.94
C ASP A 130 -6.73 0.82 45.42
#